data_AF-A0A4S4GI15-F1
#
_entry.id   AF-A0A4S4GI15-F1
#
_cell.length_a   1.000
_cell.length_b   1.000
_cell.length_c   1.000
_cell.angle_alpha   90.00
_cell.angle_beta   90.00
_cell.angle_gamma   90.00
#
_symmetry.space_group_name_H-M   'P 1'
#
loop_
_entity.id
_entity.type
_entity.pdbx_description
1 polymer ?
#
loop_
_entity_poly.entity_id
_entity_poly.type
_entity_poly.pdbx_seq_one_letter_code
_entity_poly.pdbx_strand_id
1 'polypeptide(L)' 'MQRIRRTLSEQTKYKMRLAKLGKKNPMFGKHHSQQSKRKISEKLTDYWRTIPMV' A
#
# COMPACT_ATOMS: atom_id res chain seq x y z
N MET A 1 1.36 5.32 -23.63
CA MET A 1 0.05 5.82 -23.12
C MET A 1 0.30 6.78 -21.96
N GLN A 2 -0.32 7.97 -21.98
CA GLN A 2 -0.20 8.93 -20.88
C GLN A 2 -1.20 8.58 -19.77
N ARG A 3 -0.77 8.62 -18.51
CA ARG A 3 -1.63 8.31 -17.36
C ARG A 3 -2.56 9.49 -17.09
N ILE A 4 -3.84 9.34 -17.42
CA ILE A 4 -4.85 10.35 -17.09
C ILE A 4 -5.08 10.35 -15.58
N ARG A 5 -4.68 11.43 -14.90
CA ARG A 5 -4.99 11.63 -13.48
C ARG A 5 -6.42 12.15 -13.35
N ARG A 6 -7.29 11.37 -12.72
CA ARG A 6 -8.65 11.78 -12.36
C ARG A 6 -8.78 11.83 -10.84
N THR A 7 -9.32 12.91 -10.32
CA THR A 7 -9.65 13.04 -8.89
C THR A 7 -11.02 12.41 -8.64
N LEU A 8 -11.09 11.50 -7.67
CA LEU A 8 -12.34 10.85 -7.28
C LEU A 8 -13.11 11.71 -6.28
N SER A 9 -14.44 11.67 -6.33
CA SER A 9 -15.29 12.28 -5.30
C SER A 9 -15.16 11.55 -3.96
N GLU A 10 -15.39 12.26 -2.86
CA GLU A 10 -15.31 11.69 -1.51
C GLU A 10 -16.27 10.51 -1.32
N GLN A 11 -17.50 10.60 -1.86
CA GLN A 11 -18.46 9.50 -1.83
C GLN A 11 -17.92 8.24 -2.52
N THR A 12 -17.20 8.40 -3.64
CA THR A 12 -16.60 7.28 -4.37
C THR A 12 -15.46 6.66 -3.57
N LYS A 13 -14.57 7.49 -3.00
CA LYS A 13 -13.49 7.03 -2.12
C LYS A 13 -14.04 6.24 -0.94
N TYR A 14 -15.12 6.73 -0.33
CA TYR A 14 -15.79 6.08 0.78
C TYR A 14 -16.36 4.71 0.39
N LYS A 15 -17.10 4.62 -0.72
CA LYS A 15 -17.64 3.34 -1.24
C LYS A 15 -16.52 2.34 -1.54
N MET A 16 -15.42 2.79 -2.16
CA MET A 16 -14.26 1.93 -2.44
C MET A 16 -13.58 1.41 -1.16
N ARG A 17 -13.51 2.26 -0.11
CA ARG A 17 -13.00 1.85 1.21
C ARG A 17 -13.89 0.77 1.82
N LEU A 18 -15.20 0.98 1.85
CA LEU A 18 -16.16 0.00 2.40
C LEU A 18 -16.11 -1.34 1.67
N ALA A 19 -15.91 -1.33 0.35
CA ALA A 19 -15.81 -2.54 -0.46
C ALA A 19 -14.60 -3.42 -0.12
N LYS A 20 -13.53 -2.85 0.47
CA LYS A 20 -12.28 -3.57 0.78
C LYS A 20 -12.05 -3.74 2.29
N LEU A 21 -13.04 -3.46 3.12
CA LEU A 21 -12.91 -3.49 4.58
C LEU A 21 -13.00 -4.91 5.15
N GLY A 22 -12.17 -5.21 6.16
CA GLY A 22 -12.23 -6.45 6.91
C GLY A 22 -12.06 -7.69 6.03
N LYS A 23 -13.01 -8.64 6.14
CA LYS A 23 -13.02 -9.90 5.37
C LYS A 23 -13.12 -9.70 3.85
N LYS A 24 -13.55 -8.52 3.38
CA LYS A 24 -13.63 -8.19 1.95
C LYS A 24 -12.27 -7.82 1.35
N ASN A 25 -11.25 -7.58 2.18
CA ASN A 25 -9.90 -7.35 1.67
C ASN A 25 -9.40 -8.62 0.95
N PRO A 26 -8.92 -8.54 -0.31
CA PRO A 26 -8.41 -9.70 -1.06
C PRO A 26 -7.26 -10.47 -0.38
N MET A 27 -6.58 -9.80 0.55
CA MET A 27 -5.47 -10.33 1.35
C MET A 27 -5.90 -10.71 2.77
N PHE A 28 -7.19 -10.66 3.12
CA PHE A 28 -7.67 -11.09 4.42
C PHE A 28 -7.29 -12.55 4.68
N GLY A 29 -6.69 -12.82 5.85
CA GLY A 29 -6.21 -14.15 6.25
C GLY A 29 -4.95 -14.65 5.54
N LYS A 30 -4.42 -13.93 4.54
CA LYS A 30 -3.20 -14.30 3.83
C LYS A 30 -1.98 -13.65 4.48
N HIS A 31 -0.88 -14.39 4.52
CA HIS A 31 0.40 -13.90 5.04
C HIS A 31 1.40 -13.70 3.90
N HIS A 32 2.23 -12.66 4.03
CA HIS A 32 3.36 -12.47 3.11
C HIS A 32 4.40 -13.59 3.29
N SER A 33 4.99 -14.02 2.18
CA SER A 33 6.15 -14.92 2.21
C SER A 33 7.34 -14.25 2.88
N GLN A 34 8.28 -15.06 3.40
CA GLN A 34 9.48 -14.54 4.04
C GLN A 34 10.32 -13.69 3.08
N GLN A 35 10.38 -14.08 1.81
CA GLN A 35 11.08 -13.29 0.78
C GLN A 35 10.47 -11.89 0.62
N SER A 36 9.13 -11.77 0.57
CA SER A 36 8.47 -10.47 0.47
C SER A 36 8.68 -9.61 1.71
N LYS A 37 8.66 -10.21 2.90
CA LYS A 37 8.98 -9.50 4.16
C LYS A 37 10.40 -8.94 4.16
N ARG A 38 11.39 -9.73 3.71
CA ARG A 38 12.78 -9.29 3.58
C ARG A 38 12.92 -8.09 2.64
N LYS A 39 12.33 -8.16 1.44
CA LYS A 39 12.34 -7.05 0.47
C LYS A 39 11.76 -5.76 1.04
N ILE A 40 10.65 -5.84 1.77
CA ILE A 40 10.03 -4.68 2.42
C ILE A 40 10.99 -4.10 3.49
N SER A 41 11.57 -4.96 4.33
CA SER A 41 12.51 -4.57 5.37
C SER A 41 13.76 -3.87 4.82
N GLU A 42 14.35 -4.42 3.75
CA GLU A 42 15.51 -3.84 3.07
C GLU A 42 15.20 -2.45 2.51
N LYS A 43 14.06 -2.30 1.81
CA LYS A 43 13.67 -1.01 1.23
C LYS A 43 13.37 0.05 2.29
N LEU A 44 12.75 -0.34 3.40
CA LEU A 44 12.56 0.58 4.53
C LEU A 44 13.90 1.01 5.12
N THR A 45 14.82 0.06 5.34
CA THR A 45 16.15 0.35 5.89
C THR A 45 16.94 1.29 4.98
N ASP A 46 16.92 1.04 3.67
CA ASP A 46 17.56 1.87 2.65
C ASP A 46 17.02 3.31 2.67
N TYR A 47 15.69 3.46 2.68
CA TYR A 47 15.05 4.77 2.81
C TYR A 47 15.54 5.55 4.04
N TRP A 48 15.59 4.90 5.21
CA TRP A 48 16.05 5.56 6.43
C TRP A 48 17.54 5.93 6.42
N ARG A 49 18.37 5.20 5.67
CA ARG A 49 19.79 5.57 5.47
C ARG A 49 19.96 6.78 4.54
N THR A 50 19.04 6.96 3.60
CA THR A 50 19.07 8.09 2.66
C THR A 50 18.56 9.39 3.28
N ILE A 51 17.86 9.33 4.41
CA ILE A 51 17.48 10.52 5.15
C ILE A 51 18.72 10.99 5.92
N PRO A 52 19.30 12.16 5.59
CA PRO A 52 20.37 12.72 6.41
C PRO A 52 19.82 12.91 7.82
N MET A 53 20.43 12.25 8.80
CA MET A 53 20.21 12.59 10.20
C MET A 53 20.64 14.05 10.36
N VAL A 54 19.71 14.89 10.79
CA VAL A 54 19.98 16.29 11.15
C VAL A 54 21.08 16.34 12.19
#